data_AF-A0A1C6R1V1-F1
#
_entry.id   AF-A0A1C6R1V1-F1
#
_cell.length_a   1.000
_cell.length_b   1.000
_cell.length_c   1.000
_cell.angle_alpha   90.00
_cell.angle_beta   90.00
_cell.angle_gamma   90.00
#
_symmetry.space_group_name_H-M   'P 1'
#
loop_
_entity.id
_entity.type
_entity.pdbx_description
1 polymer ?
#
loop_
_entity_poly.entity_id
_entity_poly.type
_entity_poly.pdbx_seq_one_letter_code
_entity_poly.pdbx_strand_id
1 'polypeptide(L)' 'MIFNVAELVAYCSTFFTLALGDLILTGAPAGCDVSQTPKVALHPGDVPKSR' A
#
# COMPACT_ATOMS: atom_id res chain seq x y z
N MET A 1 10.14 -2.94 -0.17
CA MET A 1 9.95 -1.52 0.20
C MET A 1 11.16 -0.75 -0.27
N ILE A 2 10.98 0.36 -0.99
CA ILE A 2 12.09 1.22 -1.45
C ILE A 2 12.57 2.12 -0.29
N PHE A 3 11.62 2.64 0.49
CA PHE A 3 11.86 3.40 1.71
C PHE A 3 11.40 2.58 2.91
N ASN A 4 12.18 2.57 3.98
CA ASN A 4 11.85 1.87 5.21
C ASN A 4 10.81 2.66 6.04
N VAL A 5 10.30 2.05 7.11
CA VAL A 5 9.24 2.63 7.94
C VAL A 5 9.66 3.97 8.57
N ALA A 6 10.90 4.08 9.07
CA ALA A 6 11.38 5.30 9.70
C ALA A 6 11.49 6.46 8.68
N GLU A 7 11.95 6.18 7.46
CA GLU A 7 12.02 7.16 6.37
C GLU A 7 10.62 7.66 5.98
N LEU A 8 9.63 6.77 5.90
CA LEU A 8 8.25 7.13 5.59
C LEU A 8 7.63 7.99 6.69
N VAL A 9 7.81 7.63 7.97
CA VAL A 9 7.31 8.42 9.11
C VAL A 9 7.94 9.81 9.11
N ALA A 10 9.26 9.90 8.94
CA ALA A 10 9.98 11.17 8.89
C ALA A 10 9.47 12.07 7.75
N TYR A 11 9.33 11.52 6.54
CA TYR A 11 8.84 12.27 5.39
C TYR A 11 7.40 12.76 5.58
N CYS A 12 6.47 11.89 5.98
CA CYS A 12 5.08 12.28 6.23
C CYS A 12 4.97 13.35 7.32
N SER A 13 5.75 13.22 8.39
CA SER A 13 5.74 14.16 9.52
C SER A 13 6.29 15.56 9.20
N THR A 14 6.95 15.72 8.05
CA THR A 14 7.42 17.03 7.57
C THR A 14 6.25 17.92 7.12
N PHE A 15 5.16 17.31 6.65
CA PHE A 15 4.01 18.03 6.09
C PHE A 15 2.73 17.89 6.93
N PHE A 16 2.61 16.80 7.70
CA PHE A 16 1.42 16.50 8.50
C PHE A 16 1.82 16.18 9.93
N THR A 17 1.02 16.64 10.91
CA THR A 17 1.13 16.12 12.27
C THR A 17 0.53 14.71 12.31
N LEU A 18 1.35 13.72 12.63
CA LEU A 18 0.88 12.34 12.82
C LEU A 18 0.28 12.20 14.22
N ALA A 19 -0.98 11.82 14.29
CA ALA A 19 -1.70 11.56 15.52
C ALA A 19 -1.66 10.08 15.91
N LEU A 20 -1.90 9.81 17.20
CA LEU A 20 -2.06 8.44 17.68
C LEU A 20 -3.24 7.79 16.97
N GLY A 21 -2.99 6.65 16.33
CA GLY A 21 -4.00 5.90 15.58
C GLY A 21 -3.97 6.15 14.07
N ASP A 22 -3.13 7.05 13.57
CA ASP A 22 -2.93 7.21 12.12
C ASP A 22 -2.32 5.94 11.50
N LEU A 23 -2.82 5.58 10.31
CA LEU A 23 -2.30 4.45 9.53
C LEU A 23 -1.58 4.93 8.28
N ILE A 24 -0.34 4.47 8.11
CA ILE A 24 0.46 4.66 6.90
C ILE A 24 0.51 3.33 6.14
N LEU A 25 -0.07 3.28 4.95
CA LEU A 25 0.04 2.12 4.06
C LEU A 25 1.35 2.21 3.29
N THR A 26 2.33 1.36 3.61
CA THR A 26 3.73 1.48 3.19
C THR A 26 4.03 0.99 1.77
N GLY A 27 2.99 0.91 0.92
CA GLY A 27 3.07 0.42 -0.45
C GLY A 27 2.76 -1.08 -0.60
N ALA A 28 2.61 -1.51 -1.86
CA ALA A 28 2.35 -2.88 -2.25
C ALA A 28 3.52 -3.43 -3.10
N PRO A 29 3.87 -4.72 -2.97
CA PRO A 29 4.81 -5.34 -3.90
C PRO A 29 4.23 -5.41 -5.31
N ALA A 30 5.06 -5.80 -6.28
CA ALA A 30 4.58 -6.11 -7.62
C ALA A 30 3.55 -7.26 -7.59
N GLY A 31 2.65 -7.27 -8.58
CA GLY A 31 1.60 -8.29 -8.70
C GLY A 31 0.18 -7.76 -8.60
N CYS A 32 -0.02 -6.46 -8.36
CA CYS A 32 -1.33 -5.85 -8.54
C CYS A 32 -1.82 -6.07 -9.99
N ASP A 33 -3.09 -6.36 -10.15
CA ASP A 33 -3.74 -6.69 -11.42
C ASP A 33 -3.48 -5.70 -12.56
N VAL A 34 -3.34 -4.41 -12.23
CA VAL A 34 -3.02 -3.34 -13.18
C VAL A 34 -1.66 -3.52 -13.87
N SER A 35 -0.75 -4.28 -13.25
CA SER A 35 0.59 -4.59 -13.77
C SER A 35 0.66 -5.95 -14.49
N GLN A 36 -0.42 -6.72 -14.51
CA GLN A 36 -0.46 -8.04 -15.16
C GLN A 36 -0.84 -7.95 -16.65
N THR A 37 -0.41 -8.93 -17.44
CA THR A 37 -0.83 -9.12 -18.84
C THR A 37 -1.19 -10.60 -19.05
N PRO A 38 -2.48 -10.95 -19.25
CA PRO A 38 -3.64 -10.05 -19.36
C PRO A 38 -3.97 -9.35 -18.02
N LYS A 39 -4.64 -8.19 -18.10
CA LYS A 39 -5.16 -7.51 -16.91
C LYS A 39 -6.35 -8.30 -16.38
N VAL A 40 -6.33 -8.67 -15.10
CA VAL A 40 -7.41 -9.42 -14.45
C VAL A 40 -7.94 -8.59 -13.29
N ALA A 41 -9.09 -7.93 -13.42
CA ALA A 41 -9.66 -7.17 -12.30
C ALA A 41 -10.45 -8.07 -11.34
N LEU A 42 -10.76 -7.55 -10.14
CA LEU A 42 -11.75 -8.17 -9.25
C LEU A 42 -13.14 -8.12 -9.88
N HIS A 43 -13.87 -9.24 -9.80
CA HIS A 43 -15.24 -9.41 -10.26
C HIS A 43 -16.18 -9.68 -9.07
N PRO A 44 -17.50 -9.47 -9.24
CA PRO A 44 -18.47 -9.82 -8.21
C PRO A 44 -18.37 -11.31 -7.84
N GLY A 45 -18.22 -11.58 -6.54
CA GLY A 45 -18.07 -12.95 -6.01
C GLY A 45 -16.63 -13.36 -5.73
N ASP A 46 -15.63 -12.57 -6.15
CA ASP A 46 -14.23 -12.84 -5.82
C ASP A 46 -13.95 -12.64 -4.33
N VAL A 47 -13.18 -13.55 -3.73
CA VAL A 47 -12.73 -13.49 -2.33
C VAL A 47 -11.21 -13.35 -2.29
N PRO A 48 -10.67 -12.12 -2.29
CA PRO A 48 -9.23 -11.90 -2.25
C PRO A 48 -8.65 -12.34 -0.91
N LYS A 49 -7.50 -13.01 -0.96
CA LYS A 49 -6.78 -13.47 0.23
C LYS A 49 -5.53 -12.64 0.41
N SER A 50 -5.36 -12.03 1.58
CA SER A 50 -4.03 -11.57 1.98
C SER A 50 -3.19 -12.78 2.40
N ARG A 51 -1.92 -12.79 2.01
CA ARG A 51 -0.94 -13.74 2.55
C ARG A 51 -0.32 -13.20 3.82
#